data_AF-A0A832LWU9-F1
#
_entry.id   AF-A0A832LWU9-F1
#
_cell.length_a   1.000
_cell.length_b   1.000
_cell.length_c   1.000
_cell.angle_alpha   90.00
_cell.angle_beta   90.00
_cell.angle_gamma   90.00
#
_symmetry.space_group_name_H-M   'P 1'
#
loop_
_entity.id
_entity.type
_entity.pdbx_description
1 polymer ?
#
loop_
_entity_poly.entity_id
_entity_poly.type
_entity_poly.pdbx_seq_one_letter_code
_entity_poly.pdbx_strand_id
1 'polypeptide(L)' 'MVYFSINFWRIAQFPSKATSQEKKCKLVCHQWEERKDCSYFPEPNIPPVCTKVKVCVQWEEVCE' A
#
# COMPACT_ATOMS: atom_id res chain seq x y z
N MET A 1 -36.80 -31.59 -6.51
CA MET A 1 -35.52 -31.97 -7.14
C MET A 1 -34.45 -31.03 -6.61
N VAL A 2 -33.52 -31.60 -5.84
CA VAL A 2 -32.28 -30.97 -5.39
C VAL A 2 -31.38 -30.76 -6.61
N TYR A 3 -30.72 -29.61 -6.73
CA TYR A 3 -29.31 -29.56 -7.11
C TYR A 3 -28.66 -28.29 -6.53
N PHE A 4 -27.75 -28.55 -5.58
CA PHE A 4 -26.68 -27.67 -5.13
C PHE A 4 -25.92 -27.06 -6.30
N SER A 5 -25.45 -25.83 -6.15
CA SER A 5 -24.15 -25.43 -6.71
C SER A 5 -23.57 -24.30 -5.87
N ILE A 6 -22.89 -24.73 -4.80
CA ILE A 6 -21.83 -23.96 -4.15
C ILE A 6 -20.69 -23.92 -5.17
N ASN A 7 -20.33 -22.73 -5.66
CA ASN A 7 -19.02 -22.46 -6.25
C ASN A 7 -18.47 -21.26 -5.47
N PHE A 8 -17.77 -21.47 -4.36
CA PHE A 8 -16.33 -21.78 -4.28
C PHE A 8 -15.50 -20.67 -4.97
N TRP A 9 -14.50 -20.14 -4.25
CA TRP A 9 -13.46 -19.17 -4.67
C TRP A 9 -13.80 -17.67 -4.54
N ARG A 10 -13.88 -17.16 -3.30
CA ARG A 10 -13.21 -15.89 -2.95
C ARG A 10 -11.94 -16.22 -2.19
N ILE A 11 -10.95 -16.80 -2.89
CA ILE A 11 -9.57 -16.54 -2.51
C ILE A 11 -9.35 -15.11 -2.99
N ALA A 12 -9.17 -14.17 -2.07
CA ALA A 12 -8.52 -12.90 -2.40
C ALA A 12 -7.07 -13.24 -2.75
N GLN A 13 -6.89 -13.80 -3.94
CA GLN A 13 -5.60 -14.09 -4.52
C GLN A 13 -5.09 -12.71 -4.91
N PHE A 14 -4.15 -12.20 -4.13
CA PHE A 14 -3.21 -11.17 -4.56
C PHE A 14 -2.95 -11.38 -6.06
N PRO A 15 -2.95 -10.33 -6.90
CA PRO A 15 -2.67 -10.50 -8.32
C PRO A 15 -1.20 -10.92 -8.49
N SER A 16 -0.90 -12.17 -8.20
CA SER A 16 0.29 -12.86 -8.64
C SER A 16 -0.07 -13.49 -9.97
N LYS A 17 -0.36 -12.63 -10.96
CA LYS A 17 -0.26 -13.03 -12.36
C LYS A 17 1.22 -13.14 -12.68
N ALA A 18 1.81 -14.25 -12.25
CA ALA A 18 3.04 -14.76 -12.84
C ALA A 18 2.68 -15.26 -14.25
N THR A 19 2.79 -14.37 -15.24
CA THR A 19 2.70 -14.74 -16.65
C THR A 19 3.73 -13.92 -17.42
N SER A 20 4.84 -14.59 -17.73
CA SER A 20 5.79 -14.37 -18.83
C SER A 20 5.81 -13.00 -19.51
N GLN A 21 6.66 -12.12 -18.97
CA GLN A 21 7.64 -11.25 -19.66
C GLN A 21 8.14 -10.35 -18.53
N GLU A 22 9.31 -10.66 -17.99
CA GLU A 22 9.87 -10.00 -16.80
C GLU A 22 10.35 -8.58 -17.13
N LYS A 23 9.43 -7.70 -17.55
CA LYS A 23 9.65 -6.26 -17.42
C LYS A 23 9.73 -6.00 -15.93
N LYS A 24 10.91 -5.65 -15.45
CA LYS A 24 11.13 -5.31 -14.05
C LYS A 24 10.53 -3.94 -13.81
N CYS A 25 9.21 -3.89 -13.69
CA CYS A 25 8.50 -2.70 -13.27
C CYS A 25 8.85 -2.44 -11.81
N LYS A 26 9.61 -1.38 -11.55
CA LYS A 26 9.92 -0.90 -10.21
C LYS A 26 9.09 0.36 -9.96
N LEU A 27 8.43 0.41 -8.80
CA LEU A 27 7.81 1.63 -8.32
C LEU A 27 8.89 2.55 -7.77
N VAL A 28 9.11 3.68 -8.41
CA VAL A 28 10.07 4.71 -8.00
C VAL A 28 9.31 5.93 -7.52
N CYS A 29 9.75 6.51 -6.40
CA CYS A 29 9.19 7.77 -5.93
C CYS A 29 9.84 8.94 -6.68
N HIS A 30 9.04 9.71 -7.39
CA HIS A 30 9.50 10.85 -8.17
C HIS A 30 9.45 12.17 -7.39
N GLN A 31 8.50 12.29 -6.46
CA GLN A 31 8.31 13.49 -5.65
C GLN A 31 8.13 13.14 -4.17
N TRP A 32 9.02 13.69 -3.34
CA TRP A 32 8.96 13.60 -1.88
C TRP A 32 8.46 14.91 -1.29
N GLU A 33 7.54 14.80 -0.34
CA GLU A 33 7.02 15.93 0.43
C GLU A 33 7.32 15.74 1.91
N GLU A 34 7.74 16.80 2.59
CA GLU A 34 7.92 16.79 4.04
C GLU A 34 6.61 17.13 4.72
N ARG A 35 6.06 16.15 5.44
CA ARG A 35 4.86 16.33 6.25
C ARG A 35 5.22 16.32 7.73
N LYS A 36 4.50 17.11 8.52
CA LYS A 36 4.55 16.99 9.98
C LYS A 36 3.53 15.94 10.38
N ASP A 37 4.02 14.83 10.91
CA ASP A 37 3.18 13.82 11.54
C ASP A 37 3.25 14.01 13.05
N CYS A 38 2.11 14.32 13.66
CA CYS A 38 2.01 14.53 15.09
C CYS A 38 1.30 13.32 15.70
N SER A 39 2.05 12.53 16.44
CA SER A 39 1.51 11.42 17.20
C SER A 39 0.92 11.95 18.51
N TYR A 40 -0.38 11.69 18.71
CA TYR A 40 -1.05 11.96 19.97
C TYR A 40 -0.93 10.73 20.87
N PHE A 41 -0.33 10.91 22.03
CA PHE A 41 -0.33 9.88 23.06
C PHE A 41 -1.69 9.90 23.79
N PRO A 42 -2.23 8.73 24.16
CA PRO A 42 -3.52 8.65 24.86
C PRO A 42 -3.46 9.17 26.31
N GLU A 43 -2.27 9.45 26.84
CA GLU A 43 -2.08 9.96 28.20
C GLU A 43 -2.42 11.48 28.28
N PRO A 44 -3.25 11.90 29.24
CA PRO A 44 -3.90 13.21 29.24
C PRO A 44 -2.98 14.43 29.47
N ASN A 45 -1.66 14.28 29.51
CA ASN A 45 -0.72 15.37 29.79
C ASN A 45 0.58 15.33 28.95
N ILE A 46 0.65 14.48 27.93
CA ILE A 46 1.84 14.42 27.06
C ILE A 46 1.60 15.34 25.86
N PRO A 47 2.43 16.38 25.64
CA PRO A 47 2.29 17.22 24.46
C PRO A 47 2.51 16.37 23.20
N PRO A 48 1.75 16.63 22.11
CA PRO A 48 1.87 15.86 20.89
C PRO A 48 3.30 15.94 20.36
N VAL A 49 3.89 14.77 20.06
CA VAL A 49 5.23 14.70 19.48
C VAL A 49 5.08 14.80 17.97
N CYS A 50 5.53 15.91 17.40
CA CYS A 50 5.52 16.15 15.96
C CYS A 50 6.89 15.85 15.37
N THR A 51 6.92 14.91 14.42
CA THR A 51 8.13 14.56 13.66
C THR A 51 7.93 14.95 12.20
N LYS A 52 8.99 15.42 11.54
CA LYS A 52 8.98 15.62 10.09
C LYS A 52 9.24 14.28 9.41
N VAL A 53 8.29 13.82 8.63
CA VAL A 53 8.39 12.59 7.84
C VAL A 53 8.42 12.94 6.36
N LYS A 54 9.29 12.27 5.60
CA LYS A 54 9.29 12.36 4.14
C LYS A 54 8.32 11.33 3.59
N VAL A 55 7.26 11.80 2.94
CA VAL A 55 6.25 10.95 2.33
C VAL A 55 6.35 11.11 0.82
N CYS A 56 6.32 10.00 0.11
CA CYS A 56 6.24 10.05 -1.34
C CYS A 56 4.83 10.47 -1.75
N VAL A 57 4.71 11.55 -2.52
CA VAL A 57 3.41 12.04 -3.02
C VAL A 57 3.16 11.65 -4.47
N GLN A 58 4.22 11.30 -5.21
CA GLN A 58 4.13 10.90 -6.61
C GLN A 58 4.97 9.66 -6.89
N TRP A 59 4.28 8.55 -7.20
CA TRP A 59 4.88 7.28 -7.59
C TRP A 59 4.82 7.13 -9.11
N GLU A 60 5.90 6.59 -9.68
CA GLU A 60 5.96 6.23 -11.09
C GLU A 60 6.37 4.76 -11.20
N GLU A 61 5.69 4.02 -12.07
CA GLU A 61 6.04 2.63 -12.38
C GLU A 61 6.98 2.63 -13.58
N VAL A 62 8.27 2.41 -13.32
CA VAL A 62 9.30 2.37 -14.35
C VAL A 62 9.54 0.92 -14.73
N CYS A 63 9.13 0.55 -15.94
CA CYS A 63 9.32 -0.79 -16.50
C CYS A 63 10.52 -0.79 -17.46
N GLU A 64 11.58 -1.50 -17.07
CA GLU A 64 12.74 -1.81 -17.93
C GLU A 64 12.42 -2.96 -18.91
#